data_AF-M6DL55-F1
#
_entry.id   AF-M6DL55-F1
#
_cell.length_a   1.000
_cell.length_b   1.000
_cell.length_c   1.000
_cell.angle_alpha   90.00
_cell.angle_beta   90.00
_cell.angle_gamma   90.00
#
_symmetry.space_group_name_H-M   'P 1'
#
loop_
_entity.id
_entity.type
_entity.pdbx_description
1 polymer ?
#
loop_
_entity_poly.entity_id
_entity_poly.type
_entity_poly.pdbx_seq_one_letter_code
_entity_poly.pdbx_strand_id
1 'polypeptide(L)'
;MSGPSSLEETVRSYLETIPEGAQHLSEKEIANLLLEFSALLFEDPEDPSEKILVSDLSAFELDEFLNFYLEDMFPEDAKIREKGKVFLKKFKKFLEKRSLLKKEQEEEWKEFFKENEIR
;
A
#
# COMPACT_ATOMS: atom_id res chain seq x y z
N MET A 1 1.50 -4.87 -25.98
CA MET A 1 2.55 -4.58 -24.98
C MET A 1 1.82 -4.07 -23.76
N SER A 2 1.79 -4.84 -22.68
CA SER A 2 1.17 -4.41 -21.42
C SER A 2 2.28 -3.76 -20.58
N GLY A 3 2.16 -2.47 -20.31
CA GLY A 3 3.07 -1.77 -19.39
C GLY A 3 2.94 -2.27 -17.95
N PRO A 4 3.71 -1.71 -17.01
CA PRO A 4 3.52 -2.02 -15.59
C PRO A 4 2.08 -1.73 -15.16
N SER A 5 1.50 -2.61 -14.35
CA SER A 5 0.17 -2.40 -13.77
C SER A 5 0.21 -1.19 -12.83
N SER A 6 -0.85 -0.38 -12.85
CA SER A 6 -0.95 0.73 -11.89
C SER A 6 -1.08 0.21 -10.47
N LEU A 7 -0.81 1.08 -9.50
CA LEU A 7 -1.08 0.81 -8.09
C LEU A 7 -2.55 0.44 -7.89
N GLU A 8 -3.48 1.16 -8.51
CA GLU A 8 -4.92 0.89 -8.44
C GLU A 8 -5.29 -0.50 -8.99
N GLU A 9 -4.78 -0.87 -10.17
CA GLU A 9 -5.00 -2.19 -10.76
C GLU A 9 -4.40 -3.30 -9.89
N THR A 10 -3.26 -3.03 -9.27
CA THR A 10 -2.57 -3.96 -8.37
C THR A 10 -3.33 -4.16 -7.06
N VAL A 11 -3.83 -3.08 -6.46
CA VAL A 11 -4.66 -3.11 -5.25
C VAL A 11 -5.97 -3.84 -5.53
N ARG A 12 -6.62 -3.57 -6.67
CA ARG A 12 -7.83 -4.29 -7.09
C ARG A 12 -7.56 -5.80 -7.20
N SER A 13 -6.47 -6.17 -7.88
CA SER A 13 -6.05 -7.57 -8.03
C SER A 13 -5.73 -8.23 -6.68
N TYR A 14 -5.18 -7.48 -5.72
CA TYR A 14 -4.95 -7.96 -4.36
C TYR A 14 -6.27 -8.24 -3.62
N LEU A 15 -7.21 -7.29 -3.64
CA LEU A 15 -8.50 -7.43 -2.96
C LEU A 15 -9.33 -8.60 -3.51
N GLU A 16 -9.26 -8.86 -4.83
CA GLU A 16 -9.89 -10.03 -5.46
C GLU A 16 -9.36 -11.37 -4.94
N THR A 17 -8.17 -11.41 -4.31
CA THR A 17 -7.66 -12.63 -3.67
C THR A 17 -8.25 -12.90 -2.28
N ILE A 18 -9.01 -11.95 -1.72
CA ILE A 18 -9.52 -12.01 -0.35
C ILE A 18 -11.02 -12.38 -0.40
N PRO A 19 -11.45 -13.47 0.27
CA PRO A 19 -12.85 -13.84 0.32
C PRO A 19 -13.72 -12.73 0.91
N GLU A 20 -14.92 -12.51 0.34
CA GLU A 20 -15.88 -11.54 0.86
C GLU A 20 -16.22 -11.79 2.34
N GLY A 21 -16.25 -10.72 3.13
CA GLY A 21 -16.51 -10.79 4.57
C GLY A 21 -15.89 -9.62 5.34
N ALA A 22 -15.93 -9.69 6.68
CA ALA A 22 -15.41 -8.63 7.55
C ALA A 22 -13.93 -8.33 7.30
N GLN A 23 -13.13 -9.35 7.01
CA GLN A 23 -11.73 -9.17 6.65
C GLN A 23 -11.57 -8.41 5.33
N HIS A 24 -12.35 -8.75 4.29
CA HIS A 24 -12.32 -8.04 3.02
C HIS A 24 -12.68 -6.56 3.19
N LEU A 25 -13.65 -6.23 4.03
CA LEU A 25 -14.01 -4.83 4.32
C LEU A 25 -12.86 -4.05 4.97
N SER A 26 -12.19 -4.65 5.96
CA SER A 26 -11.03 -4.01 6.63
C SER A 26 -9.84 -3.86 5.69
N GLU A 27 -9.57 -4.86 4.83
CA GLU A 27 -8.49 -4.78 3.84
C GLU A 27 -8.79 -3.73 2.77
N LYS A 28 -10.05 -3.64 2.33
CA LYS A 28 -10.52 -2.63 1.39
C LYS A 28 -10.42 -1.22 1.95
N GLU A 29 -10.73 -1.02 3.23
CA GLU A 29 -10.59 0.26 3.91
C GLU A 29 -9.13 0.76 3.85
N ILE A 30 -8.17 -0.04 4.33
CA ILE A 30 -6.76 0.35 4.31
C ILE A 30 -6.21 0.47 2.88
N ALA A 31 -6.66 -0.38 1.96
CA ALA A 31 -6.31 -0.29 0.55
C ALA A 31 -6.74 1.04 -0.08
N ASN A 32 -7.96 1.50 0.21
CA ASN A 32 -8.43 2.79 -0.27
C ASN A 32 -7.62 3.93 0.33
N LEU A 33 -7.30 3.88 1.62
CA LEU A 33 -6.45 4.89 2.27
C LEU A 33 -5.05 4.95 1.65
N LEU A 34 -4.46 3.81 1.28
CA LEU A 34 -3.19 3.79 0.57
C LEU A 34 -3.31 4.46 -0.81
N LEU A 35 -4.41 4.22 -1.54
CA LEU A 35 -4.64 4.84 -2.85
C LEU A 35 -4.86 6.35 -2.73
N GLU A 36 -5.63 6.80 -1.73
CA GLU A 36 -5.84 8.23 -1.43
C GLU A 36 -4.52 8.92 -1.08
N PHE A 37 -3.73 8.32 -0.17
CA PHE A 37 -2.40 8.82 0.17
C PHE A 37 -1.48 8.90 -1.05
N SER A 38 -1.48 7.87 -1.89
CA SER A 38 -0.64 7.85 -3.09
C SER A 38 -1.07 8.92 -4.09
N ALA A 39 -2.38 9.13 -4.27
CA ALA A 39 -2.90 10.20 -5.11
C ALA A 39 -2.46 11.57 -4.60
N LEU A 40 -2.51 11.81 -3.29
CA LEU A 40 -2.03 13.07 -2.69
C LEU A 40 -0.55 13.35 -2.95
N LEU A 41 0.28 12.32 -3.10
CA LEU A 41 1.71 12.46 -3.34
C LEU A 41 2.09 12.54 -4.82
N PHE A 42 1.41 11.79 -5.67
CA PHE A 42 1.87 11.49 -7.04
C PHE A 42 0.89 11.89 -8.13
N GLU A 43 -0.36 12.20 -7.82
CA GLU A 43 -1.31 12.64 -8.85
C GLU A 43 -0.94 14.05 -9.34
N ASP A 44 -0.58 14.16 -10.63
CA ASP A 44 -0.37 15.45 -11.27
C ASP A 44 -1.72 16.00 -11.78
N PRO A 45 -2.21 17.14 -11.25
CA PRO A 45 -3.43 17.77 -11.74
C PRO A 45 -3.33 18.25 -13.20
N GLU A 46 -2.12 18.43 -13.75
CA GLU A 46 -1.89 18.80 -15.15
C GLU A 46 -1.87 17.59 -16.10
N ASP A 47 -1.57 16.38 -15.58
CA ASP A 47 -1.63 15.13 -16.34
C ASP A 47 -2.27 13.98 -15.52
N PRO A 48 -3.62 13.95 -15.43
CA PRO A 48 -4.33 12.88 -14.72
C PRO A 48 -4.24 11.52 -15.42
N SER A 49 -3.55 11.42 -16.56
CA SER A 49 -3.31 10.15 -17.25
C SER A 49 -2.06 9.43 -16.75
N GLU A 50 -1.20 10.11 -15.98
CA GLU A 50 -0.04 9.50 -15.34
C GLU A 50 -0.49 8.47 -14.30
N LYS A 51 0.02 7.25 -14.46
CA LYS A 51 -0.33 6.13 -13.60
C LYS A 51 0.65 6.05 -12.45
N ILE A 52 0.13 6.16 -11.23
CA ILE A 52 0.87 5.80 -10.02
C ILE A 52 1.19 4.30 -10.07
N LEU A 53 2.44 3.95 -9.83
CA LEU A 53 2.97 2.59 -9.86
C LEU A 53 3.30 2.11 -8.45
N VAL A 54 3.36 0.79 -8.27
CA VAL A 54 3.87 0.19 -7.03
C VAL A 54 5.31 0.61 -6.78
N SER A 55 6.11 0.82 -7.82
CA SER A 55 7.51 1.25 -7.71
C SER A 55 7.68 2.66 -7.14
N ASP A 56 6.62 3.45 -7.10
CA ASP A 56 6.67 4.82 -6.56
C ASP A 56 6.53 4.80 -5.03
N LEU A 57 6.11 3.67 -4.46
CA LEU A 57 6.05 3.45 -3.01
C LEU A 57 7.39 2.88 -2.50
N SER A 58 8.31 3.76 -2.12
CA SER A 58 9.54 3.35 -1.43
C SER A 58 9.28 3.05 0.05
N ALA A 59 10.32 2.67 0.79
CA ALA A 59 10.24 2.56 2.24
C ALA A 59 9.79 3.87 2.92
N PHE A 60 10.15 5.02 2.35
CA PHE A 60 9.79 6.33 2.89
C PHE A 60 8.28 6.56 2.80
N GLU A 61 7.65 6.38 1.63
CA GLU A 61 6.20 6.54 1.48
C GLU A 61 5.42 5.55 2.34
N LEU A 62 5.91 4.32 2.53
CA LEU A 62 5.26 3.37 3.42
C LEU A 62 5.35 3.79 4.90
N ASP A 63 6.44 4.43 5.30
CA ASP A 63 6.60 4.96 6.66
C ASP A 63 5.70 6.17 6.89
N GLU A 64 5.69 7.12 5.94
CA GLU A 64 4.79 8.27 5.95
C GLU A 64 3.32 7.84 6.00
N PHE A 65 2.94 6.85 5.19
CA PHE A 65 1.59 6.28 5.21
C PHE A 65 1.24 5.71 6.58
N LEU A 66 2.10 4.85 7.13
CA LEU A 66 1.81 4.06 8.32
C LEU A 66 1.86 4.89 9.62
N ASN A 67 2.86 5.76 9.74
CA ASN A 67 3.19 6.45 10.99
C ASN A 67 2.67 7.88 11.05
N PHE A 68 2.29 8.48 9.92
CA PHE A 68 1.78 9.86 9.88
C PHE A 68 0.38 9.90 9.29
N TYR A 69 0.20 9.50 8.03
CA TYR A 69 -1.08 9.64 7.34
C TYR A 69 -2.23 8.90 8.07
N LEU A 70 -2.04 7.63 8.43
CA LEU A 70 -3.08 6.86 9.12
C LEU A 70 -3.40 7.42 10.51
N GLU A 71 -2.40 7.90 11.25
CA GLU A 71 -2.62 8.46 12.59
C GLU A 71 -3.31 9.84 12.53
N ASP A 72 -2.91 10.68 11.57
CA ASP A 72 -3.48 12.02 11.38
C ASP A 72 -4.92 11.99 10.87
N MET A 73 -5.24 11.04 9.97
CA MET A 73 -6.59 10.91 9.40
C MET A 73 -7.56 10.21 10.35
N PHE A 74 -7.05 9.37 11.27
CA PHE A 74 -7.87 8.59 12.21
C PHE A 74 -7.35 8.69 13.65
N PRO A 75 -7.27 9.90 14.24
CA PRO A 75 -6.68 10.10 15.57
C PRO A 75 -7.46 9.38 16.68
N GLU A 76 -8.74 9.07 16.44
CA GLU A 76 -9.62 8.37 17.39
C GLU A 76 -9.58 6.84 17.24
N ASP A 77 -9.04 6.30 16.14
CA ASP A 77 -8.91 4.84 15.95
C ASP A 77 -7.52 4.38 16.39
N ALA A 78 -7.39 4.07 17.69
CA ALA A 78 -6.16 3.55 18.28
C ALA A 78 -5.64 2.23 17.65
N LYS A 79 -6.41 1.59 16.75
CA LYS A 79 -6.02 0.38 16.03
C LYS A 79 -5.72 0.61 14.55
N ILE A 80 -5.87 1.83 14.02
CA ILE A 80 -5.69 2.10 12.58
C ILE A 80 -4.30 1.70 12.09
N ARG A 81 -3.26 2.04 12.87
CA ARG A 81 -1.88 1.67 12.57
C ARG A 81 -1.69 0.15 12.54
N GLU A 82 -2.29 -0.58 13.46
CA GLU A 82 -2.20 -2.06 13.47
C GLU A 82 -2.92 -2.67 12.26
N LYS A 83 -4.08 -2.13 11.86
CA LYS A 83 -4.74 -2.52 10.59
C LYS A 83 -3.82 -2.25 9.40
N GLY A 84 -3.15 -1.09 9.39
CA GLY A 84 -2.12 -0.71 8.42
C GLY A 84 -1.01 -1.75 8.32
N LYS A 85 -0.40 -2.13 9.45
CA LYS A 85 0.66 -3.16 9.50
C LYS A 85 0.19 -4.50 8.94
N VAL A 86 -1.00 -4.94 9.33
CA VAL A 86 -1.59 -6.21 8.85
C VAL A 86 -1.81 -6.19 7.34
N PHE A 87 -2.36 -5.09 6.82
CA PHE A 87 -2.55 -4.88 5.38
C PHE A 87 -1.21 -4.89 4.64
N LEU A 88 -0.25 -4.05 5.04
CA LEU A 88 1.06 -3.94 4.38
C LEU A 88 1.79 -5.28 4.34
N LYS A 89 1.72 -6.07 5.42
CA LYS A 89 2.26 -7.44 5.45
C LYS A 89 1.67 -8.36 4.39
N LYS A 90 0.34 -8.33 4.23
CA LYS A 90 -0.34 -9.20 3.26
C LYS A 90 -0.14 -8.69 1.84
N PHE A 91 -0.18 -7.38 1.64
CA PHE A 91 0.06 -6.73 0.37
C PHE A 91 1.48 -7.01 -0.13
N LYS A 92 2.52 -6.82 0.70
CA LYS A 92 3.91 -7.19 0.35
C LYS A 92 4.02 -8.65 -0.07
N LYS A 93 3.44 -9.59 0.69
CA LYS A 93 3.43 -11.02 0.33
C LYS A 93 2.74 -11.30 -0.99
N PHE A 94 1.69 -10.56 -1.33
CA PHE A 94 1.03 -10.66 -2.62
C PHE A 94 1.95 -10.18 -3.75
N LEU A 95 2.60 -9.03 -3.59
CA LEU A 95 3.50 -8.45 -4.58
C LEU A 95 4.72 -9.35 -4.83
N GLU A 96 5.32 -9.91 -3.78
CA GLU A 96 6.44 -10.88 -3.87
C GLU A 96 6.03 -12.14 -4.65
N LYS A 97 4.86 -12.72 -4.35
CA LYS A 97 4.35 -13.91 -5.05
C LYS A 97 4.09 -13.68 -6.53
N ARG A 98 3.85 -12.43 -6.93
CA ARG A 98 3.58 -12.02 -8.30
C ARG A 98 4.82 -11.43 -9.00
N SER A 99 5.96 -11.36 -8.32
CA SER A 99 7.19 -10.73 -8.79
C SER A 99 6.98 -9.28 -9.25
N LEU A 100 6.18 -8.52 -8.49
CA LEU A 100 5.82 -7.12 -8.79
C LEU A 100 6.74 -6.10 -8.13
N LEU A 101 7.66 -6.53 -7.26
CA LEU A 101 8.68 -5.67 -6.64
C LEU A 101 10.01 -5.82 -7.37
N LYS A 102 10.72 -4.70 -7.53
CA LYS A 102 12.13 -4.71 -7.95
C LYS A 102 13.00 -5.11 -6.75
N LYS A 103 14.17 -5.69 -7.01
CA LYS A 103 15.08 -6.16 -5.95
C LYS A 103 15.48 -5.04 -4.96
N GLU A 104 15.76 -3.84 -5.46
CA GLU A 104 16.10 -2.68 -4.63
C GLU A 104 14.93 -2.31 -3.70
N GLN A 105 13.72 -2.21 -4.26
CA GLN A 105 12.50 -1.96 -3.49
C GLN A 105 12.22 -3.07 -2.45
N GLU A 106 12.48 -4.33 -2.76
CA GLU A 106 12.36 -5.43 -1.79
C GLU A 106 13.33 -5.28 -0.62
N GLU A 107 14.54 -4.78 -0.84
CA GLU A 107 15.55 -4.56 0.19
C GLU A 107 15.16 -3.38 1.09
N GLU A 108 14.76 -2.25 0.50
CA GLU A 108 14.24 -1.08 1.24
C GLU A 108 13.02 -1.45 2.08
N TRP A 109 12.04 -2.15 1.49
CA TRP A 109 10.86 -2.59 2.22
C TRP A 109 11.23 -3.57 3.34
N LYS A 110 12.25 -4.43 3.19
CA LYS A 110 12.66 -5.31 4.30
C LYS A 110 13.13 -4.51 5.52
N GLU A 111 13.83 -3.40 5.31
CA GLU A 111 14.27 -2.51 6.39
C GLU A 111 13.07 -1.83 7.06
N PHE A 112 12.18 -1.21 6.26
CA PHE A 112 10.94 -0.60 6.76
C PHE A 112 10.09 -1.57 7.60
N PHE A 113 9.85 -2.79 7.10
CA PHE A 113 9.04 -3.79 7.81
C PHE A 113 9.70 -4.24 9.12
N LYS A 114 11.04 -4.28 9.16
CA LYS A 114 11.80 -4.61 10.37
C LYS A 114 11.69 -3.49 11.40
N GLU A 115 11.86 -2.24 10.99
CA GLU A 115 11.80 -1.06 11.86
C GLU A 115 10.40 -0.85 12.46
N ASN A 116 9.36 -1.14 11.69
CA ASN A 116 7.97 -1.00 12.12
C ASN A 116 7.39 -2.25 12.81
N GLU A 117 8.25 -3.22 13.14
CA GLU A 117 7.90 -4.49 13.80
C GLU A 117 6.81 -5.30 13.06
N ILE A 118 6.77 -5.17 11.74
CA ILE A 118 5.83 -5.90 10.87
C ILE A 118 6.42 -7.28 10.57
N ARG A 119 6.16 -8.23 11.45
CA ARG A 119 6.59 -9.64 11.33
C ARG A 119 5.55 -10.46 10.60
#